data_AF-A0A452RZM6-F1
#
_entry.id   AF-A0A452RZM6-F1
#
_cell.length_a   1.000
_cell.length_b   1.000
_cell.length_c   1.000
_cell.angle_alpha   90.00
_cell.angle_beta   90.00
_cell.angle_gamma   90.00
#
_symmetry.space_group_name_H-M   'P 1'
#
loop_
_entity.id
_entity.type
_entity.pdbx_description
1 polymer ?
#
loop_
_entity_poly.entity_id
_entity_poly.type
_entity_poly.pdbx_seq_one_letter_code
_entity_poly.pdbx_strand_id
1 'polypeptide(L)'
;MLAELGSCLLLAVALLGPGPKAHATKGVKCGGVLSAPSGNFSSPNFPRLYPYNTECSWLIVVAEGSSVLLTFHAFDLEYHDSCGFDYVEVYNGASGDKGSLLGRFCGQVPPPPFTSSWHVMSVVFHSDKHVASRGFSAGYQKDVCGGVLTGLSGVLTSPEYPDNYPNNVECRWVIRASGPATVKLVFVDFQVEGNEECTYDYVAVLGGPGPTREHHYCGSTRPPTLTSLGHELQVVFKSDFNIGGRGFKAYYFSGECQEVYTAVRGNFSSPRYPSSYPNNVHCHWTIRLPLGYQVKVFFLDLDLEGPNSLTRTCDFDHLAAFDGASEEAPLLGNWCGHHLPAPVTSSRNQLLLLLHTDRSTTRRGFSVAYIGGQLGVRVWVCCWGRARLGSFAASSLHPTPGIFFGHSTES
;
A
#
# COMPACT_ATOMS: atom_id res chain seq x y z
N MET A 1 -42.16 14.31 7.46
CA MET A 1 -40.70 14.06 7.39
C MET A 1 -40.47 12.66 6.79
N LEU A 2 -40.92 12.45 5.54
CA LEU A 2 -40.88 11.16 4.82
C LEU A 2 -40.84 11.36 3.29
N ALA A 3 -40.36 12.51 2.80
CA ALA A 3 -40.40 12.88 1.38
C ALA A 3 -39.06 13.31 0.77
N GLU A 4 -37.94 13.25 1.51
CA GLU A 4 -36.63 13.77 1.03
C GLU A 4 -35.65 12.68 0.54
N LEU A 5 -35.97 11.39 0.68
CA LEU A 5 -35.09 10.29 0.24
C LEU A 5 -35.27 9.90 -1.24
N GLY A 6 -36.26 10.46 -1.93
CA GLY A 6 -36.59 10.09 -3.32
C GLY A 6 -35.84 10.87 -4.42
N SER A 7 -35.21 12.00 -4.10
CA SER A 7 -34.69 12.92 -5.13
C SER A 7 -33.18 12.84 -5.37
N CYS A 8 -32.42 12.13 -4.54
CA CYS A 8 -30.95 12.02 -4.70
C CYS A 8 -30.53 10.89 -5.64
N LEU A 9 -31.41 9.92 -5.92
CA LEU A 9 -31.09 8.78 -6.80
C LEU A 9 -31.24 9.10 -8.30
N LEU A 10 -31.98 10.16 -8.64
CA LEU A 10 -32.29 10.52 -10.04
C LEU A 10 -31.28 11.49 -10.67
N LEU A 11 -30.42 12.15 -9.89
CA LEU A 11 -29.40 13.07 -10.42
C LEU A 11 -28.08 12.38 -10.82
N ALA A 12 -27.83 11.15 -10.39
CA ALA A 12 -26.59 10.43 -10.72
C ALA A 12 -26.53 9.91 -12.17
N VAL A 13 -27.62 9.96 -12.93
CA VAL A 13 -27.68 9.42 -14.31
C VAL A 13 -27.31 10.46 -15.39
N ALA A 14 -27.16 11.74 -15.05
CA ALA A 14 -27.03 12.82 -16.04
C ALA A 14 -25.58 13.31 -16.33
N LEU A 15 -24.53 12.74 -15.73
CA LEU A 15 -23.15 13.27 -15.87
C LEU A 15 -22.13 12.33 -16.52
N LEU A 16 -22.54 11.21 -17.09
CA LEU A 16 -21.65 10.36 -17.90
C LEU A 16 -21.65 10.86 -19.36
N GLY A 17 -20.67 11.68 -19.71
CA GLY A 17 -20.33 11.94 -21.11
C GLY A 17 -19.95 10.63 -21.83
N PRO A 18 -20.01 10.59 -23.17
CA PRO A 18 -19.77 9.37 -23.93
C PRO A 18 -18.31 8.92 -23.74
N GLY A 19 -18.13 7.83 -23.01
CA GLY A 19 -16.85 7.16 -22.85
C GLY A 19 -16.28 6.64 -24.18
N PRO A 20 -15.01 6.21 -24.20
CA PRO A 20 -14.35 5.73 -25.41
C PRO A 20 -15.16 4.59 -26.03
N LYS A 21 -15.32 4.65 -27.36
CA LYS A 21 -16.16 3.73 -28.12
C LYS A 21 -15.71 2.29 -27.90
N ALA A 22 -16.41 1.58 -27.02
CA ALA A 22 -16.35 0.14 -26.90
C ALA A 22 -16.91 -0.43 -28.20
N HIS A 23 -16.09 -1.19 -28.94
CA HIS A 23 -16.60 -2.02 -30.01
C HIS A 23 -17.28 -3.23 -29.37
N ALA A 24 -18.53 -3.03 -28.94
CA ALA A 24 -19.33 -4.05 -28.28
C ALA A 24 -19.81 -5.08 -29.31
N THR A 25 -19.27 -6.28 -29.25
CA THR A 25 -19.95 -7.47 -29.76
C THR A 25 -21.15 -7.79 -28.87
N LYS A 26 -22.27 -8.13 -29.50
CA LYS A 26 -23.60 -8.29 -28.89
C LYS A 26 -23.62 -9.52 -27.96
N GLY A 27 -23.98 -9.35 -26.68
CA GLY A 27 -24.89 -10.29 -26.02
C GLY A 27 -24.45 -11.15 -24.83
N VAL A 28 -23.42 -10.82 -24.04
CA VAL A 28 -23.15 -11.52 -22.77
C VAL A 28 -22.92 -10.50 -21.66
N LYS A 29 -23.86 -10.38 -20.72
CA LYS A 29 -23.69 -9.58 -19.50
C LYS A 29 -23.24 -10.50 -18.38
N CYS A 30 -22.01 -10.31 -17.91
CA CYS A 30 -21.41 -11.05 -16.80
C CYS A 30 -20.49 -10.15 -15.98
N GLY A 31 -20.11 -10.59 -14.79
CA GLY A 31 -19.35 -9.76 -13.86
C GLY A 31 -20.24 -8.84 -13.01
N GLY A 32 -19.60 -7.92 -12.29
CA GLY A 32 -20.26 -6.95 -11.41
C GLY A 32 -19.59 -6.86 -10.03
N VAL A 33 -20.18 -6.04 -9.16
CA VAL A 33 -19.75 -5.90 -7.77
C VAL A 33 -20.54 -6.89 -6.89
N LEU A 34 -19.82 -7.72 -6.14
CA LEU A 34 -20.36 -8.70 -5.22
C LEU A 34 -20.08 -8.23 -3.79
N SER A 35 -21.12 -7.76 -3.10
CA SER A 35 -20.98 -7.09 -1.79
C SER A 35 -21.58 -7.86 -0.61
N ALA A 36 -22.08 -9.07 -0.84
CA ALA A 36 -22.63 -9.92 0.23
C ALA A 36 -21.49 -10.54 1.05
N PRO A 37 -21.72 -10.94 2.31
CA PRO A 37 -20.69 -11.61 3.11
C PRO A 37 -20.33 -13.00 2.57
N SER A 38 -21.15 -13.59 1.72
CA SER A 38 -20.81 -14.77 0.94
C SER A 38 -21.67 -14.83 -0.32
N GLY A 39 -21.23 -15.57 -1.31
CA GLY A 39 -22.00 -15.77 -2.53
C GLY A 39 -21.30 -16.69 -3.52
N ASN A 40 -22.06 -17.10 -4.54
CA ASN A 40 -21.55 -17.93 -5.62
C ASN A 40 -21.65 -17.17 -6.94
N PHE A 41 -20.68 -17.37 -7.82
CA PHE A 41 -20.67 -16.83 -9.16
C PHE A 41 -19.99 -17.83 -10.11
N SER A 42 -20.30 -17.72 -11.39
CA SER A 42 -19.82 -18.67 -12.39
C SER A 42 -19.55 -17.97 -13.71
N SER A 43 -18.79 -18.63 -14.58
CA SER A 43 -18.69 -18.24 -15.98
C SER A 43 -20.08 -18.20 -16.63
N PRO A 44 -20.26 -17.41 -17.71
CA PRO A 44 -21.53 -17.36 -18.42
C PRO A 44 -21.94 -18.74 -18.93
N ASN A 45 -23.24 -19.03 -18.88
CA ASN A 45 -23.86 -20.30 -19.26
C ASN A 45 -23.48 -21.54 -18.44
N PHE A 46 -22.63 -21.44 -17.42
CA PHE A 46 -22.24 -22.60 -16.59
C PHE A 46 -23.48 -23.37 -16.10
N PRO A 47 -23.53 -24.72 -16.21
CA PRO A 47 -22.46 -25.65 -16.57
C PRO A 47 -22.33 -25.96 -18.09
N ARG A 48 -22.98 -25.18 -18.96
CA ARG A 48 -22.80 -25.23 -20.42
C ARG A 48 -21.59 -24.40 -20.85
N LEU A 49 -21.24 -24.52 -22.13
CA LEU A 49 -20.08 -23.84 -22.70
C LEU A 49 -20.18 -22.32 -22.56
N TYR A 50 -19.09 -21.70 -22.11
CA TYR A 50 -19.00 -20.24 -22.09
C TYR A 50 -18.90 -19.67 -23.52
N PRO A 51 -19.35 -18.43 -23.75
CA PRO A 51 -19.23 -17.79 -25.06
C PRO A 51 -17.80 -17.37 -25.37
N TYR A 52 -17.46 -17.32 -26.67
CA TYR A 52 -16.20 -16.75 -27.17
C TYR A 52 -16.15 -15.23 -26.98
N ASN A 53 -14.95 -14.65 -27.03
CA ASN A 53 -14.67 -13.20 -26.93
C ASN A 53 -15.36 -12.56 -25.74
N THR A 54 -15.34 -13.23 -24.58
CA THR A 54 -16.05 -12.79 -23.39
C THR A 54 -15.06 -12.34 -22.34
N GLU A 55 -15.31 -11.16 -21.78
CA GLU A 55 -14.57 -10.64 -20.64
C GLU A 55 -15.55 -10.36 -19.51
N CYS A 56 -15.36 -11.04 -18.38
CA CYS A 56 -16.16 -10.84 -17.18
C CYS A 56 -15.24 -10.42 -16.03
N SER A 57 -15.59 -9.36 -15.33
CA SER A 57 -14.87 -8.90 -14.14
C SER A 57 -15.80 -8.91 -12.92
N TRP A 58 -15.45 -9.67 -11.90
CA TRP A 58 -16.11 -9.64 -10.59
C TRP A 58 -15.23 -8.90 -9.58
N LEU A 59 -15.80 -7.88 -8.95
CA LEU A 59 -15.17 -7.19 -7.81
C LEU A 59 -15.89 -7.64 -6.54
N ILE A 60 -15.22 -8.40 -5.70
CA ILE A 60 -15.74 -8.88 -4.43
C ILE A 60 -15.34 -7.87 -3.36
N VAL A 61 -16.33 -7.34 -2.62
CA VAL A 61 -16.15 -6.36 -1.55
C VAL A 61 -16.87 -6.86 -0.30
N VAL A 62 -16.13 -7.30 0.71
CA VAL A 62 -16.67 -7.67 2.02
C VAL A 62 -16.51 -6.50 3.00
N ALA A 63 -16.94 -6.68 4.26
CA ALA A 63 -16.78 -5.67 5.29
C ALA A 63 -15.30 -5.31 5.51
N GLU A 64 -15.01 -4.03 5.73
CA GLU A 64 -13.66 -3.56 6.07
C GLU A 64 -13.09 -4.30 7.29
N GLY A 65 -11.78 -4.52 7.29
CA GLY A 65 -11.09 -5.30 8.32
C GLY A 65 -11.21 -6.83 8.20
N SER A 66 -11.94 -7.33 7.19
CA SER A 66 -12.03 -8.77 6.86
C SER A 66 -11.26 -9.12 5.59
N SER A 67 -11.15 -10.42 5.29
CA SER A 67 -10.59 -10.93 4.03
C SER A 67 -11.64 -11.71 3.24
N VAL A 68 -11.37 -11.95 1.96
CA VAL A 68 -12.20 -12.77 1.07
C VAL A 68 -11.51 -14.10 0.91
N LEU A 69 -12.19 -15.18 1.29
CA LEU A 69 -11.81 -16.54 0.90
C LEU A 69 -12.57 -16.93 -0.38
N LEU A 70 -11.83 -17.08 -1.47
CA LEU A 70 -12.33 -17.55 -2.77
C LEU A 70 -12.00 -19.03 -2.95
N THR A 71 -13.01 -19.81 -3.35
CA THR A 71 -12.88 -21.24 -3.63
C THR A 71 -13.52 -21.58 -4.97
N PHE A 72 -12.80 -22.32 -5.82
CA PHE A 72 -13.36 -22.87 -7.06
C PHE A 72 -13.98 -24.24 -6.82
N HIS A 73 -15.25 -24.40 -7.19
CA HIS A 73 -15.98 -25.67 -7.08
C HIS A 73 -15.94 -26.49 -8.37
N ALA A 74 -15.79 -25.82 -9.52
CA ALA A 74 -15.60 -26.44 -10.82
C ALA A 74 -14.73 -25.54 -11.69
N PHE A 75 -13.89 -26.12 -12.55
CA PHE A 75 -12.97 -25.39 -13.41
C PHE A 75 -12.62 -26.21 -14.66
N ASP A 76 -13.01 -25.70 -15.84
CA ASP A 76 -12.78 -26.34 -17.13
C ASP A 76 -12.73 -25.26 -18.22
N LEU A 77 -11.52 -24.80 -18.54
CA LEU A 77 -11.20 -23.78 -19.56
C LEU A 77 -10.33 -24.39 -20.67
N GLU A 78 -10.22 -23.73 -21.81
CA GLU A 78 -9.22 -24.08 -22.82
C GLU A 78 -7.81 -24.06 -22.21
N TYR A 79 -7.03 -25.10 -22.49
CA TYR A 79 -5.67 -25.22 -21.98
C TYR A 79 -4.65 -24.63 -22.95
N HIS A 80 -3.69 -23.88 -22.41
CA HIS A 80 -2.46 -23.48 -23.09
C HIS A 80 -1.32 -23.44 -22.08
N ASP A 81 -0.10 -23.75 -22.49
CA ASP A 81 1.06 -23.82 -21.57
C ASP A 81 1.33 -22.51 -20.81
N SER A 82 0.96 -21.37 -21.39
CA SER A 82 1.05 -20.05 -20.75
C SER A 82 -0.30 -19.46 -20.34
N CYS A 83 -1.40 -20.21 -20.46
CA CYS A 83 -2.78 -19.71 -20.32
C CYS A 83 -3.02 -18.42 -21.12
N GLY A 84 -2.60 -18.45 -22.40
CA GLY A 84 -2.64 -17.30 -23.30
C GLY A 84 -3.93 -17.16 -24.11
N PHE A 85 -4.76 -18.21 -24.12
CA PHE A 85 -6.07 -18.22 -24.77
C PHE A 85 -7.15 -17.86 -23.73
N ASP A 86 -7.85 -18.85 -23.20
CA ASP A 86 -8.82 -18.65 -22.14
C ASP A 86 -8.18 -18.72 -20.76
N TYR A 87 -8.57 -17.82 -19.86
CA TYR A 87 -8.01 -17.80 -18.51
C TYR A 87 -8.92 -17.18 -17.46
N VAL A 88 -8.64 -17.52 -16.20
CA VAL A 88 -9.07 -16.77 -15.03
C VAL A 88 -7.86 -16.16 -14.34
N GLU A 89 -7.89 -14.85 -14.11
CA GLU A 89 -6.93 -14.13 -13.28
C GLU A 89 -7.57 -13.75 -11.94
N VAL A 90 -6.82 -13.99 -10.86
CA VAL A 90 -7.23 -13.62 -9.50
C VAL A 90 -6.29 -12.52 -9.00
N TYR A 91 -6.86 -11.41 -8.54
CA TYR A 91 -6.12 -10.26 -8.03
C TYR A 91 -6.39 -10.05 -6.55
N ASN A 92 -5.31 -9.77 -5.82
CA ASN A 92 -5.29 -9.43 -4.40
C ASN A 92 -5.66 -7.96 -4.17
N GLY A 93 -6.85 -7.57 -4.61
CA GLY A 93 -7.31 -6.17 -4.64
C GLY A 93 -8.12 -5.88 -5.91
N ALA A 94 -8.02 -4.65 -6.41
CA ALA A 94 -8.63 -4.27 -7.69
C ALA A 94 -7.87 -4.86 -8.89
N SER A 95 -8.59 -5.29 -9.93
CA SER A 95 -7.98 -5.80 -11.17
C SER A 95 -7.18 -4.73 -11.91
N GLY A 96 -6.07 -5.12 -12.54
CA GLY A 96 -5.30 -4.26 -13.45
C GLY A 96 -3.89 -3.89 -12.98
N ASP A 97 -3.55 -4.09 -11.70
CA ASP A 97 -2.17 -3.98 -11.21
C ASP A 97 -1.48 -5.36 -11.25
N LYS A 98 -0.46 -5.51 -12.10
CA LYS A 98 0.35 -6.74 -12.18
C LYS A 98 0.99 -7.12 -10.84
N GLY A 99 1.28 -6.17 -9.97
CA GLY A 99 1.82 -6.43 -8.63
C GLY A 99 0.83 -7.08 -7.66
N SER A 100 -0.47 -7.06 -7.98
CA SER A 100 -1.53 -7.68 -7.19
C SER A 100 -2.02 -9.01 -7.75
N LEU A 101 -1.50 -9.45 -8.91
CA LEU A 101 -1.91 -10.70 -9.55
C LEU A 101 -1.46 -11.90 -8.71
N LEU A 102 -2.41 -12.66 -8.16
CA LEU A 102 -2.14 -13.90 -7.43
C LEU A 102 -1.84 -15.06 -8.39
N GLY A 103 -2.43 -15.04 -9.57
CA GLY A 103 -2.13 -16.01 -10.62
C GLY A 103 -3.09 -15.95 -11.79
N ARG A 104 -2.69 -16.63 -12.86
CA ARG A 104 -3.47 -16.85 -14.08
C ARG A 104 -3.63 -18.36 -14.28
N PHE A 105 -4.86 -18.81 -14.51
CA PHE A 105 -5.22 -20.22 -14.51
C PHE A 105 -6.07 -20.60 -15.74
N CYS A 106 -5.86 -21.80 -16.26
CA CYS A 106 -6.57 -22.38 -17.41
C CYS A 106 -6.54 -23.92 -17.34
N GLY A 107 -7.21 -24.60 -18.26
CA GLY A 107 -7.34 -26.06 -18.27
C GLY A 107 -8.38 -26.59 -17.26
N GLN A 108 -8.18 -27.82 -16.77
CA GLN A 108 -9.18 -28.57 -15.99
C GLN A 108 -8.84 -28.75 -14.51
N VAL A 109 -7.69 -28.25 -14.07
CA VAL A 109 -7.26 -28.33 -12.68
C VAL A 109 -7.78 -27.09 -11.95
N PRO A 110 -8.67 -27.23 -10.95
CA PRO A 110 -9.16 -26.09 -10.20
C PRO A 110 -8.01 -25.41 -9.43
N PRO A 111 -7.95 -24.07 -9.44
CA PRO A 111 -6.99 -23.34 -8.62
C PRO A 111 -7.15 -23.65 -7.12
N PRO A 112 -6.09 -23.52 -6.32
CA PRO A 112 -6.20 -23.60 -4.86
C PRO A 112 -7.09 -22.46 -4.32
N PRO A 113 -7.60 -22.57 -3.08
CA PRO A 113 -8.28 -21.46 -2.44
C PRO A 113 -7.37 -20.25 -2.29
N PHE A 114 -7.94 -19.05 -2.44
CA PHE A 114 -7.23 -17.77 -2.27
C PHE A 114 -7.85 -16.97 -1.15
N THR A 115 -7.01 -16.41 -0.28
CA THR A 115 -7.43 -15.42 0.71
C THR A 115 -6.88 -14.07 0.30
N SER A 116 -7.72 -13.04 0.14
CA SER A 116 -7.25 -11.68 -0.11
C SER A 116 -6.57 -11.10 1.13
N SER A 117 -5.67 -10.17 0.90
CA SER A 117 -5.02 -9.36 1.93
C SER A 117 -5.96 -8.38 2.63
N TRP A 118 -7.13 -8.14 2.04
CA TRP A 118 -8.04 -7.06 2.38
C TRP A 118 -9.50 -7.44 2.12
N HIS A 119 -10.41 -6.50 2.41
CA HIS A 119 -11.83 -6.64 2.14
C HIS A 119 -12.21 -6.63 0.65
N VAL A 120 -11.22 -6.56 -0.26
CA VAL A 120 -11.42 -6.49 -1.72
C VAL A 120 -10.61 -7.57 -2.43
N MET A 121 -11.24 -8.27 -3.38
CA MET A 121 -10.61 -9.21 -4.31
C MET A 121 -11.24 -9.04 -5.70
N SER A 122 -10.47 -9.20 -6.77
CA SER A 122 -11.01 -9.20 -8.14
C SER A 122 -10.74 -10.51 -8.85
N VAL A 123 -11.71 -10.96 -9.63
CA VAL A 123 -11.60 -12.14 -10.50
C VAL A 123 -11.95 -11.72 -11.91
N VAL A 124 -11.05 -11.98 -12.86
CA VAL A 124 -11.22 -11.64 -14.27
C VAL A 124 -11.24 -12.94 -15.07
N PHE A 125 -12.30 -13.15 -15.84
CA PHE A 125 -12.39 -14.24 -16.82
C PHE A 125 -12.28 -13.66 -18.22
N HIS A 126 -11.46 -14.29 -19.05
CA HIS A 126 -11.26 -13.95 -20.45
C HIS A 126 -11.42 -15.20 -21.32
N SER A 127 -12.13 -15.07 -22.44
CA SER A 127 -12.15 -16.07 -23.50
C SER A 127 -11.82 -15.48 -24.86
N ASP A 128 -11.11 -16.25 -25.69
CA ASP A 128 -10.64 -15.83 -27.00
C ASP A 128 -11.69 -16.14 -28.11
N LYS A 129 -11.28 -16.15 -29.38
CA LYS A 129 -12.17 -16.37 -30.54
C LYS A 129 -12.52 -17.84 -30.81
N HIS A 130 -11.83 -18.79 -30.20
CA HIS A 130 -11.87 -20.21 -30.55
C HIS A 130 -11.89 -21.06 -29.29
N VAL A 131 -12.53 -22.24 -29.37
CA VAL A 131 -12.58 -23.24 -28.28
C VAL A 131 -13.27 -22.72 -27.00
N ALA A 132 -14.23 -23.50 -26.52
CA ALA A 132 -14.94 -23.17 -25.30
C ALA A 132 -15.17 -24.46 -24.55
N SER A 133 -15.02 -24.37 -23.23
CA SER A 133 -15.22 -25.47 -22.29
C SER A 133 -16.37 -25.13 -21.34
N ARG A 134 -16.63 -25.99 -20.34
CA ARG A 134 -17.79 -25.83 -19.45
C ARG A 134 -17.68 -24.61 -18.53
N GLY A 135 -16.48 -24.05 -18.40
CA GLY A 135 -16.19 -22.87 -17.60
C GLY A 135 -15.97 -23.21 -16.14
N PHE A 136 -16.34 -22.29 -15.25
CA PHE A 136 -16.07 -22.43 -13.82
C PHE A 136 -17.26 -22.02 -12.95
N SER A 137 -17.27 -22.54 -11.73
CA SER A 137 -18.14 -22.09 -10.65
C SER A 137 -17.28 -21.86 -9.41
N ALA A 138 -17.46 -20.72 -8.77
CA ALA A 138 -16.70 -20.31 -7.61
C ALA A 138 -17.64 -19.76 -6.53
N GLY A 139 -17.26 -20.02 -5.29
CA GLY A 139 -17.86 -19.44 -4.10
C GLY A 139 -16.87 -18.50 -3.44
N TYR A 140 -17.38 -17.42 -2.87
CA TYR A 140 -16.62 -16.58 -1.98
C TYR A 140 -17.33 -16.46 -0.63
N GLN A 141 -16.54 -16.30 0.41
CA GLN A 141 -17.03 -15.97 1.74
C GLN A 141 -16.11 -14.98 2.41
N LYS A 142 -16.69 -14.14 3.25
CA LYS A 142 -15.99 -13.34 4.23
C LYS A 142 -15.23 -14.31 5.13
N ASP A 143 -13.92 -14.24 5.06
CA ASP A 143 -13.04 -14.82 6.06
C ASP A 143 -12.88 -13.82 7.19
N VAL A 144 -12.86 -14.32 8.42
CA VAL A 144 -12.90 -13.47 9.62
C VAL A 144 -11.66 -12.59 9.68
N CYS A 145 -10.52 -13.12 9.21
CA CYS A 145 -9.22 -12.44 9.17
C CYS A 145 -8.10 -13.37 8.68
N GLY A 146 -7.05 -12.82 8.05
CA GLY A 146 -5.82 -13.56 7.70
C GLY A 146 -5.46 -13.46 6.22
N GLY A 147 -4.55 -14.34 5.78
CA GLY A 147 -4.14 -14.49 4.39
C GLY A 147 -2.65 -14.21 4.14
N VAL A 148 -2.24 -14.29 2.87
CA VAL A 148 -0.87 -13.98 2.45
C VAL A 148 -0.82 -12.53 1.94
N LEU A 149 0.01 -11.69 2.56
CA LEU A 149 0.15 -10.28 2.24
C LEU A 149 1.46 -10.07 1.47
N THR A 150 1.38 -9.67 0.20
CA THR A 150 2.56 -9.47 -0.66
C THR A 150 2.81 -8.00 -1.04
N GLY A 151 1.93 -7.10 -0.61
CA GLY A 151 2.02 -5.66 -0.91
C GLY A 151 3.25 -4.99 -0.27
N LEU A 152 3.61 -3.82 -0.78
CA LEU A 152 4.68 -2.99 -0.19
C LEU A 152 4.29 -2.40 1.18
N SER A 153 3.00 -2.30 1.44
CA SER A 153 2.45 -1.92 2.74
C SER A 153 1.05 -2.47 2.89
N GLY A 154 0.55 -2.45 4.12
CA GLY A 154 -0.86 -2.63 4.42
C GLY A 154 -1.12 -2.49 5.91
N VAL A 155 -2.33 -2.81 6.33
CA VAL A 155 -2.78 -2.77 7.72
C VAL A 155 -3.36 -4.14 8.08
N LEU A 156 -3.14 -4.53 9.33
CA LEU A 156 -3.74 -5.70 9.95
C LEU A 156 -4.62 -5.16 11.07
N THR A 157 -5.85 -5.63 11.11
CA THR A 157 -6.76 -5.36 12.22
C THR A 157 -7.24 -6.67 12.80
N SER A 158 -7.52 -6.66 14.11
CA SER A 158 -8.39 -7.69 14.67
C SER A 158 -9.75 -7.65 13.98
N PRO A 159 -10.49 -8.77 13.95
CA PRO A 159 -11.84 -8.79 13.41
C PRO A 159 -12.72 -7.77 14.14
N GLU A 160 -13.62 -7.12 13.39
CA GLU A 160 -14.58 -6.14 13.91
C GLU A 160 -13.98 -4.85 14.50
N TYR A 161 -12.66 -4.65 14.41
CA TYR A 161 -12.01 -3.42 14.85
C TYR A 161 -12.69 -2.17 14.22
N PRO A 162 -13.01 -1.11 15.01
CA PRO A 162 -12.57 -0.86 16.39
C PRO A 162 -13.49 -1.42 17.49
N ASP A 163 -14.51 -2.19 17.13
CA ASP A 163 -15.36 -2.90 18.09
C ASP A 163 -14.63 -4.10 18.68
N ASN A 164 -15.24 -4.73 19.69
CA ASN A 164 -14.62 -5.86 20.35
C ASN A 164 -14.48 -7.05 19.39
N TYR A 165 -13.30 -7.66 19.35
CA TYR A 165 -13.11 -8.85 18.52
C TYR A 165 -13.95 -10.03 19.06
N PRO A 166 -14.38 -10.96 18.17
CA PRO A 166 -15.13 -12.14 18.60
C PRO A 166 -14.26 -13.15 19.36
N ASN A 167 -14.92 -13.98 20.16
CA ASN A 167 -14.30 -15.10 20.87
C ASN A 167 -14.03 -16.28 19.91
N ASN A 168 -13.04 -17.12 20.24
CA ASN A 168 -12.62 -18.32 19.53
C ASN A 168 -12.16 -18.06 18.08
N VAL A 169 -11.55 -16.91 17.84
CA VAL A 169 -11.05 -16.55 16.51
C VAL A 169 -9.57 -16.86 16.42
N GLU A 170 -9.14 -17.34 15.26
CA GLU A 170 -7.74 -17.56 14.95
C GLU A 170 -7.41 -16.96 13.58
N CYS A 171 -6.72 -15.82 13.58
CA CYS A 171 -6.25 -15.14 12.38
C CYS A 171 -4.80 -15.51 12.11
N ARG A 172 -4.47 -15.77 10.85
CA ARG A 172 -3.08 -16.01 10.43
C ARG A 172 -2.75 -15.18 9.20
N TRP A 173 -1.84 -14.23 9.37
CA TRP A 173 -1.27 -13.45 8.27
C TRP A 173 0.16 -13.89 8.00
N VAL A 174 0.49 -14.08 6.72
CA VAL A 174 1.85 -14.32 6.25
C VAL A 174 2.25 -13.17 5.35
N ILE A 175 3.13 -12.30 5.83
CA ILE A 175 3.58 -11.11 5.11
C ILE A 175 4.87 -11.45 4.38
N ARG A 176 4.86 -11.36 3.05
CA ARG A 176 5.99 -11.68 2.17
C ARG A 176 6.44 -10.43 1.44
N ALA A 177 7.65 -9.99 1.76
CA ALA A 177 8.34 -8.97 1.00
C ALA A 177 8.73 -9.51 -0.39
N SER A 178 8.68 -8.63 -1.40
CA SER A 178 9.24 -8.96 -2.71
C SER A 178 10.76 -8.96 -2.65
N GLY A 179 11.40 -10.06 -3.07
CA GLY A 179 12.85 -10.18 -3.10
C GLY A 179 13.48 -10.32 -1.70
N PRO A 180 14.71 -9.80 -1.47
CA PRO A 180 15.45 -9.97 -0.22
C PRO A 180 15.11 -8.94 0.87
N ALA A 181 14.10 -8.08 0.65
CA ALA A 181 13.73 -7.03 1.59
C ALA A 181 13.14 -7.60 2.88
N THR A 182 13.27 -6.87 3.99
CA THR A 182 12.62 -7.21 5.26
C THR A 182 11.22 -6.58 5.35
N VAL A 183 10.43 -7.09 6.29
CA VAL A 183 9.08 -6.63 6.65
C VAL A 183 9.16 -5.95 8.00
N LYS A 184 8.59 -4.75 8.12
CA LYS A 184 8.41 -4.04 9.40
C LYS A 184 6.94 -4.07 9.78
N LEU A 185 6.63 -4.28 11.06
CA LEU A 185 5.28 -4.28 11.63
C LEU A 185 5.21 -3.26 12.77
N VAL A 186 4.23 -2.35 12.70
CA VAL A 186 4.06 -1.23 13.62
C VAL A 186 2.62 -1.22 14.15
N PHE A 187 2.45 -1.49 15.45
CA PHE A 187 1.15 -1.38 16.11
C PHE A 187 0.84 0.08 16.44
N VAL A 188 -0.30 0.58 15.96
CA VAL A 188 -0.79 1.93 16.27
C VAL A 188 -1.86 1.90 17.37
N ASP A 189 -2.57 0.78 17.49
CA ASP A 189 -3.57 0.54 18.53
C ASP A 189 -3.49 -0.92 19.00
N PHE A 190 -3.64 -1.14 20.31
CA PHE A 190 -3.51 -2.46 20.91
C PHE A 190 -4.23 -2.54 22.26
N GLN A 191 -5.28 -3.34 22.32
CA GLN A 191 -5.92 -3.81 23.54
C GLN A 191 -6.51 -5.20 23.27
N VAL A 192 -5.77 -6.20 23.74
CA VAL A 192 -6.14 -7.61 23.71
C VAL A 192 -6.29 -8.07 25.15
N GLU A 193 -7.20 -8.99 25.44
CA GLU A 193 -7.32 -9.56 26.78
C GLU A 193 -5.95 -10.08 27.22
N GLY A 194 -5.54 -9.74 28.43
CA GLY A 194 -4.20 -10.05 28.92
C GLY A 194 -4.24 -10.73 30.27
N ASN A 195 -3.32 -11.67 30.43
CA ASN A 195 -2.89 -12.24 31.69
C ASN A 195 -1.35 -12.25 31.75
N GLU A 196 -0.77 -12.66 32.88
CA GLU A 196 0.68 -12.57 33.12
C GLU A 196 1.53 -13.30 32.06
N GLU A 197 0.99 -14.35 31.43
CA GLU A 197 1.69 -15.18 30.44
C GLU A 197 1.12 -15.05 29.01
N CYS A 198 0.14 -14.17 28.77
CA CYS A 198 -0.58 -14.05 27.49
C CYS A 198 -1.07 -15.40 26.93
N THR A 199 -1.75 -16.18 27.77
CA THR A 199 -2.28 -17.51 27.45
C THR A 199 -3.78 -17.53 27.18
N TYR A 200 -4.50 -16.43 27.45
CA TYR A 200 -5.88 -16.22 27.00
C TYR A 200 -5.84 -15.77 25.53
N ASP A 201 -6.03 -14.48 25.29
CA ASP A 201 -5.91 -13.89 23.98
C ASP A 201 -4.48 -13.37 23.74
N TYR A 202 -4.02 -13.48 22.49
CA TYR A 202 -2.70 -12.97 22.14
C TYR A 202 -2.51 -12.69 20.66
N VAL A 203 -1.55 -11.82 20.38
CA VAL A 203 -0.93 -11.69 19.06
C VAL A 203 0.48 -12.27 19.14
N ALA A 204 0.80 -13.27 18.33
CA ALA A 204 2.14 -13.82 18.17
C ALA A 204 2.76 -13.35 16.85
N VAL A 205 4.04 -13.03 16.87
CA VAL A 205 4.80 -12.65 15.67
C VAL A 205 5.99 -13.57 15.49
N LEU A 206 6.01 -14.34 14.41
CA LEU A 206 7.08 -15.30 14.09
C LEU A 206 7.96 -14.77 12.95
N GLY A 207 9.26 -15.02 13.05
CA GLY A 207 10.25 -14.60 12.04
C GLY A 207 10.91 -13.23 12.28
N GLY A 208 10.69 -12.59 13.45
CA GLY A 208 11.42 -11.38 13.88
C GLY A 208 12.65 -11.67 14.77
N PRO A 209 13.49 -10.66 15.10
CA PRO A 209 14.65 -10.78 15.99
C PRO A 209 14.17 -10.93 17.44
N GLY A 210 13.75 -12.14 17.75
CA GLY A 210 13.48 -12.62 19.11
C GLY A 210 13.85 -14.10 19.16
N PRO A 211 14.10 -14.68 20.35
CA PRO A 211 14.33 -16.11 20.46
C PRO A 211 13.17 -16.86 19.80
N THR A 212 13.50 -17.97 19.16
CA THR A 212 12.67 -18.80 18.27
C THR A 212 11.43 -19.44 18.94
N ARG A 213 11.00 -18.93 20.10
CA ARG A 213 9.84 -19.35 20.89
C ARG A 213 9.07 -18.12 21.39
N GLU A 214 7.92 -17.88 20.76
CA GLU A 214 6.68 -17.23 21.20
C GLU A 214 6.78 -16.06 22.20
N HIS A 215 6.92 -14.83 21.68
CA HIS A 215 6.45 -13.64 22.41
C HIS A 215 5.00 -13.39 22.02
N HIS A 216 4.09 -13.91 22.83
CA HIS A 216 2.69 -13.52 22.79
C HIS A 216 2.56 -12.09 23.32
N TYR A 217 1.89 -11.23 22.57
CA TYR A 217 1.54 -9.88 22.98
C TYR A 217 0.08 -9.87 23.41
N CYS A 218 -0.18 -9.34 24.60
CA CYS A 218 -1.52 -9.20 25.16
C CYS A 218 -1.60 -7.97 26.08
N GLY A 219 -2.79 -7.67 26.60
CA GLY A 219 -3.04 -6.47 27.40
C GLY A 219 -3.22 -5.20 26.55
N SER A 220 -3.03 -4.04 27.17
CA SER A 220 -3.24 -2.72 26.52
C SER A 220 -1.95 -1.95 26.20
N THR A 221 -0.78 -2.58 26.40
CA THR A 221 0.51 -1.96 26.06
C THR A 221 0.84 -2.26 24.61
N ARG A 222 1.05 -1.22 23.81
CA ARG A 222 1.43 -1.41 22.39
C ARG A 222 2.77 -2.16 22.27
N PRO A 223 2.83 -3.23 21.45
CA PRO A 223 4.08 -3.88 21.13
C PRO A 223 5.09 -2.92 20.49
N PRO A 224 6.40 -3.17 20.64
CA PRO A 224 7.43 -2.41 19.93
C PRO A 224 7.32 -2.65 18.42
N THR A 225 7.96 -1.79 17.62
CA THR A 225 8.13 -2.05 16.19
C THR A 225 8.95 -3.31 15.97
N LEU A 226 8.42 -4.25 15.19
CA LEU A 226 9.07 -5.52 14.87
C LEU A 226 9.56 -5.48 13.43
N THR A 227 10.74 -6.03 13.18
CA THR A 227 11.31 -6.18 11.83
C THR A 227 11.55 -7.66 11.59
N SER A 228 11.30 -8.21 10.40
CA SER A 228 11.60 -9.60 10.11
C SER A 228 13.11 -9.84 9.98
N LEU A 229 13.54 -11.09 10.22
CA LEU A 229 14.90 -11.56 9.98
C LEU A 229 15.17 -11.86 8.49
N GLY A 230 14.11 -12.13 7.73
CA GLY A 230 14.17 -12.42 6.30
C GLY A 230 13.07 -11.68 5.53
N HIS A 231 12.65 -12.25 4.40
CA HIS A 231 11.61 -11.67 3.54
C HIS A 231 10.18 -12.09 3.92
N GLU A 232 10.00 -12.80 5.04
CA GLU A 232 8.70 -13.26 5.52
C GLU A 232 8.52 -12.92 7.01
N LEU A 233 7.32 -12.50 7.39
CA LEU A 233 6.89 -12.28 8.77
C LEU A 233 5.50 -12.90 8.96
N GLN A 234 5.32 -13.73 9.98
CA GLN A 234 4.02 -14.30 10.29
C GLN A 234 3.42 -13.62 11.51
N VAL A 235 2.15 -13.25 11.42
CA VAL A 235 1.37 -12.68 12.53
C VAL A 235 0.19 -13.59 12.79
N VAL A 236 0.00 -14.00 14.03
CA VAL A 236 -1.10 -14.85 14.47
C VAL A 236 -1.86 -14.11 15.56
N PHE A 237 -3.17 -13.96 15.41
CA PHE A 237 -4.03 -13.49 16.48
C PHE A 237 -4.93 -14.64 16.90
N LYS A 238 -5.02 -14.91 18.21
CA LYS A 238 -5.88 -15.94 18.77
C LYS A 238 -6.69 -15.37 19.92
N SER A 239 -7.99 -15.64 19.94
CA SER A 239 -8.86 -15.40 21.09
C SER A 239 -9.44 -16.69 21.66
N ASP A 240 -9.69 -16.70 22.97
CA ASP A 240 -10.29 -17.81 23.70
C ASP A 240 -11.84 -17.74 23.70
N PHE A 241 -12.52 -18.49 24.58
CA PHE A 241 -13.97 -18.59 24.54
C PHE A 241 -14.72 -17.38 25.13
N ASN A 242 -14.05 -16.45 25.81
CA ASN A 242 -14.68 -15.30 26.46
C ASN A 242 -13.80 -14.03 26.41
N ILE A 243 -14.41 -12.89 26.78
CA ILE A 243 -13.73 -11.61 26.99
C ILE A 243 -12.95 -11.08 25.76
N GLY A 244 -13.69 -10.51 24.80
CA GLY A 244 -13.08 -9.70 23.75
C GLY A 244 -12.73 -8.28 24.18
N GLY A 245 -11.53 -7.81 23.82
CA GLY A 245 -11.15 -6.39 23.83
C GLY A 245 -11.40 -5.71 22.48
N ARG A 246 -11.16 -4.40 22.39
CA ARG A 246 -11.26 -3.65 21.11
C ARG A 246 -10.27 -4.12 20.03
N GLY A 247 -9.28 -4.92 20.43
CA GLY A 247 -8.29 -5.53 19.57
C GLY A 247 -7.16 -4.61 19.15
N PHE A 248 -6.70 -4.75 17.91
CA PHE A 248 -5.49 -4.06 17.45
C PHE A 248 -5.62 -3.54 16.03
N LYS A 249 -4.81 -2.52 15.74
CA LYS A 249 -4.53 -2.03 14.39
C LYS A 249 -3.02 -1.88 14.23
N ALA A 250 -2.46 -2.51 13.21
CA ALA A 250 -1.04 -2.47 12.90
C ALA A 250 -0.82 -2.20 11.42
N TYR A 251 0.22 -1.46 11.07
CA TYR A 251 0.68 -1.32 9.70
C TYR A 251 1.89 -2.21 9.46
N TYR A 252 1.95 -2.83 8.28
CA TYR A 252 3.15 -3.48 7.81
C TYR A 252 3.73 -2.74 6.61
N PHE A 253 5.04 -2.83 6.46
CA PHE A 253 5.78 -2.25 5.35
C PHE A 253 6.84 -3.24 4.87
N SER A 254 7.09 -3.29 3.57
CA SER A 254 8.15 -4.10 2.98
C SER A 254 8.99 -3.29 1.99
N GLY A 255 10.28 -3.60 1.93
CA GLY A 255 11.22 -2.96 1.00
C GLY A 255 11.29 -1.45 1.12
N GLU A 256 11.25 -0.76 -0.02
CA GLU A 256 11.46 0.70 -0.14
C GLU A 256 10.30 1.55 0.38
N CYS A 257 9.20 0.92 0.82
CA CYS A 257 8.02 1.62 1.32
C CYS A 257 8.18 2.10 2.77
N GLN A 258 9.22 1.65 3.49
CA GLN A 258 9.59 2.22 4.78
C GLN A 258 11.11 2.29 5.04
N GLU A 259 11.65 3.51 5.05
CA GLU A 259 13.07 3.76 5.32
C GLU A 259 13.30 4.89 6.33
N VAL A 260 14.35 4.76 7.14
CA VAL A 260 14.81 5.80 8.07
C VAL A 260 16.16 6.34 7.61
N TYR A 261 16.15 7.53 7.05
CA TYR A 261 17.36 8.21 6.59
C TYR A 261 18.02 8.98 7.73
N THR A 262 19.26 8.60 8.06
CA THR A 262 20.06 9.23 9.12
C THR A 262 21.22 10.09 8.60
N ALA A 263 21.56 9.96 7.33
CA ALA A 263 22.58 10.78 6.69
C ALA A 263 22.10 12.24 6.56
N VAL A 264 23.01 13.20 6.75
CA VAL A 264 22.71 14.65 6.67
C VAL A 264 22.30 15.14 5.27
N ARG A 265 22.45 14.31 4.24
CA ARG A 265 21.94 14.58 2.90
C ARG A 265 21.58 13.26 2.25
N GLY A 266 20.61 13.28 1.36
CA GLY A 266 20.20 12.09 0.62
C GLY A 266 19.17 12.42 -0.43
N ASN A 267 18.78 11.40 -1.19
CA ASN A 267 17.67 11.44 -2.12
C ASN A 267 16.96 10.09 -2.08
N PHE A 268 15.68 10.10 -2.43
CA PHE A 268 14.87 8.90 -2.59
C PHE A 268 13.66 9.19 -3.47
N SER A 269 13.00 8.14 -3.94
CA SER A 269 11.87 8.24 -4.85
C SER A 269 10.75 7.30 -4.43
N SER A 270 9.57 7.50 -4.99
CA SER A 270 8.44 6.58 -4.81
C SER A 270 8.77 5.16 -5.32
N PRO A 271 8.10 4.12 -4.82
CA PRO A 271 8.33 2.75 -5.28
C PRO A 271 8.17 2.61 -6.79
N ARG A 272 9.08 1.86 -7.42
CA ARG A 272 9.14 1.60 -8.87
C ARG A 272 9.44 2.79 -9.77
N TYR A 273 9.72 3.98 -9.21
CA TYR A 273 10.08 5.16 -9.99
C TYR A 273 11.26 4.87 -10.96
N PRO A 274 11.20 5.30 -12.25
CA PRO A 274 10.21 6.20 -12.87
C PRO A 274 8.97 5.50 -13.44
N SER A 275 8.80 4.21 -13.20
CA SER A 275 7.57 3.47 -13.54
C SER A 275 6.47 3.79 -12.54
N SER A 276 5.22 3.42 -12.87
CA SER A 276 4.09 3.80 -12.02
C SER A 276 4.14 3.16 -10.63
N TYR A 277 3.86 3.95 -9.60
CA TYR A 277 3.73 3.47 -8.23
C TYR A 277 2.56 2.46 -8.09
N PRO A 278 2.50 1.65 -7.02
CA PRO A 278 1.40 0.71 -6.79
C PRO A 278 0.17 1.38 -6.18
N ASN A 279 -1.00 0.80 -6.44
CA ASN A 279 -2.24 1.18 -5.75
C ASN A 279 -2.24 0.67 -4.29
N ASN A 280 -3.09 1.26 -3.46
CA ASN A 280 -3.33 0.90 -2.05
C ASN A 280 -2.07 0.83 -1.18
N VAL A 281 -1.05 1.65 -1.48
CA VAL A 281 0.13 1.79 -0.63
C VAL A 281 0.01 2.95 0.33
N HIS A 282 0.62 2.76 1.49
CA HIS A 282 0.79 3.75 2.53
C HIS A 282 2.26 3.69 2.96
N CYS A 283 3.13 4.45 2.27
CA CYS A 283 4.58 4.37 2.45
C CYS A 283 5.11 5.53 3.29
N HIS A 284 6.07 5.24 4.17
CA HIS A 284 6.62 6.17 5.16
C HIS A 284 8.14 6.31 5.02
N TRP A 285 8.63 7.52 4.77
CA TRP A 285 10.07 7.82 4.80
C TRP A 285 10.37 8.84 5.88
N THR A 286 11.08 8.42 6.91
CA THR A 286 11.47 9.31 8.01
C THR A 286 12.91 9.76 7.83
N ILE A 287 13.14 11.07 7.81
CA ILE A 287 14.48 11.64 7.88
C ILE A 287 14.73 12.01 9.34
N ARG A 288 15.74 11.39 9.97
CA ARG A 288 16.10 11.60 11.38
C ARG A 288 17.56 12.02 11.49
N LEU A 289 17.78 13.31 11.69
CA LEU A 289 19.10 13.90 11.85
C LEU A 289 19.47 14.05 13.34
N PRO A 290 20.74 14.36 13.66
CA PRO A 290 21.15 14.71 15.02
C PRO A 290 20.39 15.94 15.56
N LEU A 291 20.30 16.06 16.89
CA LEU A 291 19.72 17.23 17.55
C LEU A 291 20.44 18.51 17.11
N GLY A 292 19.68 19.60 16.95
CA GLY A 292 20.21 20.89 16.46
C GLY A 292 20.20 21.03 14.93
N TYR A 293 19.80 20.00 14.19
CA TYR A 293 19.58 20.09 12.74
C TYR A 293 18.11 20.36 12.41
N GLN A 294 17.88 20.97 11.24
CA GLN A 294 16.61 21.01 10.53
C GLN A 294 16.75 20.25 9.21
N VAL A 295 15.69 19.57 8.79
CA VAL A 295 15.60 18.87 7.53
C VAL A 295 14.96 19.80 6.51
N LYS A 296 15.61 20.02 5.37
CA LYS A 296 15.03 20.70 4.23
C LYS A 296 14.91 19.75 3.05
N VAL A 297 13.70 19.56 2.56
CA VAL A 297 13.34 18.68 1.44
C VAL A 297 13.08 19.51 0.20
N PHE A 298 13.63 19.05 -0.93
CA PHE A 298 13.44 19.58 -2.27
C PHE A 298 12.75 18.52 -3.13
N PHE A 299 11.69 18.91 -3.81
CA PHE A 299 10.99 18.07 -4.78
C PHE A 299 11.67 18.20 -6.15
N LEU A 300 12.12 17.08 -6.70
CA LEU A 300 12.81 17.02 -8.00
C LEU A 300 11.84 16.62 -9.12
N ASP A 301 10.90 15.72 -8.83
CA ASP A 301 9.79 15.34 -9.71
C ASP A 301 8.55 15.02 -8.86
N LEU A 302 7.37 15.29 -9.39
CA LEU A 302 6.07 14.93 -8.79
C LEU A 302 5.07 14.71 -9.93
N ASP A 303 4.49 13.52 -9.98
CA ASP A 303 3.44 13.12 -10.90
C ASP A 303 2.59 12.03 -10.21
N LEU A 304 1.54 12.48 -9.54
CA LEU A 304 0.53 11.68 -8.84
C LEU A 304 -0.85 11.88 -9.49
N GLU A 305 -1.85 11.09 -9.09
CA GLU A 305 -3.23 11.35 -9.48
C GLU A 305 -3.64 12.80 -9.16
N GLY A 306 -4.44 13.39 -10.05
CA GLY A 306 -4.88 14.77 -9.89
C GLY A 306 -5.88 14.95 -8.73
N PRO A 307 -6.14 16.19 -8.32
CA PRO A 307 -7.12 16.46 -7.27
C PRO A 307 -8.53 16.03 -7.73
N ASN A 308 -9.36 15.72 -6.75
CA ASN A 308 -10.77 15.44 -6.97
C ASN A 308 -11.45 16.63 -7.65
N SER A 309 -12.13 16.38 -8.77
CA SER A 309 -12.73 17.43 -9.61
C SER A 309 -13.82 18.22 -8.89
N LEU A 310 -14.44 17.66 -7.85
CA LEU A 310 -15.52 18.29 -7.09
C LEU A 310 -14.99 19.14 -5.93
N THR A 311 -14.08 18.59 -5.13
CA THR A 311 -13.55 19.22 -3.91
C THR A 311 -12.30 20.07 -4.18
N ARG A 312 -11.60 19.81 -5.29
CA ARG A 312 -10.27 20.34 -5.64
C ARG A 312 -9.20 20.03 -4.58
N THR A 313 -9.42 18.99 -3.78
CA THR A 313 -8.47 18.49 -2.78
C THR A 313 -7.85 17.17 -3.24
N CYS A 314 -6.72 16.83 -2.60
CA CYS A 314 -5.96 15.61 -2.88
C CYS A 314 -6.55 14.42 -2.12
N ASP A 315 -7.79 14.06 -2.48
CA ASP A 315 -8.55 13.01 -1.79
C ASP A 315 -8.17 11.59 -2.23
N PHE A 316 -7.57 11.47 -3.43
CA PHE A 316 -7.09 10.21 -3.99
C PHE A 316 -5.62 9.99 -3.58
N ASP A 317 -4.73 9.88 -4.56
CA ASP A 317 -3.30 9.76 -4.33
C ASP A 317 -2.67 11.08 -3.89
N HIS A 318 -1.88 11.02 -2.83
CA HIS A 318 -1.21 12.21 -2.32
C HIS A 318 0.10 11.90 -1.60
N LEU A 319 1.00 12.89 -1.66
CA LEU A 319 2.23 12.96 -0.90
C LEU A 319 2.05 14.01 0.20
N ALA A 320 2.24 13.61 1.45
CA ALA A 320 2.17 14.48 2.61
C ALA A 320 3.53 14.58 3.30
N ALA A 321 3.82 15.74 3.91
CA ALA A 321 4.98 15.95 4.77
C ALA A 321 4.53 16.37 6.17
N PHE A 322 5.12 15.78 7.20
CA PHE A 322 4.82 16.08 8.60
C PHE A 322 6.08 16.53 9.35
N ASP A 323 5.91 17.50 10.25
CA ASP A 323 6.98 18.11 11.07
C ASP A 323 7.33 17.26 12.29
N GLY A 324 7.74 16.02 12.05
CA GLY A 324 8.06 15.04 13.08
C GLY A 324 8.35 13.68 12.47
N ALA A 325 8.30 12.62 13.28
CA ALA A 325 8.53 11.25 12.84
C ALA A 325 7.24 10.44 12.64
N SER A 326 6.06 11.04 12.79
CA SER A 326 4.77 10.36 12.72
C SER A 326 3.66 11.27 12.18
N GLU A 327 2.52 10.67 11.81
CA GLU A 327 1.36 11.37 11.23
C GLU A 327 0.59 12.24 12.25
N GLU A 328 0.84 12.06 13.55
CA GLU A 328 0.29 12.94 14.59
C GLU A 328 1.03 14.28 14.68
N ALA A 329 2.18 14.41 14.02
CA ALA A 329 2.93 15.65 13.97
C ALA A 329 2.23 16.70 13.07
N PRO A 330 2.57 18.00 13.18
CA PRO A 330 1.96 19.03 12.35
C PRO A 330 2.18 18.79 10.84
N LEU A 331 1.12 18.88 10.05
CA LEU A 331 1.19 18.75 8.59
C LEU A 331 1.88 19.99 7.98
N LEU A 332 2.98 19.76 7.26
CA LEU A 332 3.72 20.79 6.51
C LEU A 332 3.13 21.00 5.11
N GLY A 333 2.54 19.97 4.51
CA GLY A 333 1.85 20.08 3.24
C GLY A 333 1.31 18.75 2.74
N ASN A 334 0.37 18.83 1.81
CA ASN A 334 -0.29 17.71 1.15
C ASN A 334 -0.42 18.03 -0.34
N TRP A 335 0.11 17.17 -1.22
CA TRP A 335 0.25 17.44 -2.65
C TRP A 335 -0.17 16.25 -3.51
N CYS A 336 -0.72 16.57 -4.67
CA CYS A 336 -1.14 15.62 -5.70
C CYS A 336 -1.00 16.25 -7.09
N GLY A 337 -1.27 15.49 -8.14
CA GLY A 337 -1.08 15.93 -9.52
C GLY A 337 0.40 16.05 -9.90
N HIS A 338 0.70 17.00 -10.80
CA HIS A 338 2.02 17.12 -11.45
C HIS A 338 2.73 18.46 -11.16
N HIS A 339 2.17 19.28 -10.27
CA HIS A 339 2.74 20.58 -9.93
C HIS A 339 3.78 20.42 -8.83
N LEU A 340 5.04 20.77 -9.14
CA LEU A 340 6.15 20.70 -8.19
C LEU A 340 5.93 21.65 -6.99
N PRO A 341 5.91 21.13 -5.75
CA PRO A 341 5.78 21.94 -4.55
C PRO A 341 7.03 22.77 -4.24
N ALA A 342 6.85 23.81 -3.42
CA ALA A 342 7.99 24.52 -2.83
C ALA A 342 8.74 23.61 -1.82
N PRO A 343 10.06 23.81 -1.64
CA PRO A 343 10.82 23.08 -0.64
C PRO A 343 10.25 23.26 0.77
N VAL A 344 10.14 22.18 1.54
CA VAL A 344 9.66 22.19 2.93
C VAL A 344 10.79 22.05 3.92
N THR A 345 10.69 22.72 5.07
CA THR A 345 11.69 22.68 6.13
C THR A 345 11.01 22.28 7.43
N SER A 346 11.56 21.29 8.15
CA SER A 346 11.10 20.92 9.49
C SER A 346 11.50 21.97 10.52
N SER A 347 10.75 22.06 11.62
CA SER A 347 11.12 22.89 12.77
C SER A 347 12.30 22.30 13.55
N ARG A 348 12.41 20.96 13.56
CA ARG A 348 13.41 20.19 14.31
C ARG A 348 14.15 19.19 13.42
N ASN A 349 14.81 18.22 14.03
CA ASN A 349 15.70 17.25 13.37
C ASN A 349 14.97 16.05 12.73
N GLN A 350 13.65 16.08 12.64
CA GLN A 350 12.85 14.99 12.10
C GLN A 350 11.80 15.52 11.11
N LEU A 351 11.60 14.77 10.03
CA LEU A 351 10.55 15.02 9.04
C LEU A 351 10.08 13.67 8.48
N LEU A 352 8.78 13.50 8.36
CA LEU A 352 8.16 12.33 7.73
C LEU A 352 7.59 12.74 6.38
N LEU A 353 7.91 11.98 5.34
CA LEU A 353 7.21 11.99 4.06
C LEU A 353 6.34 10.74 3.96
N LEU A 354 5.10 10.92 3.51
CA LEU A 354 4.08 9.88 3.43
C LEU A 354 3.44 9.87 2.06
N LEU A 355 3.46 8.71 1.39
CA LEU A 355 2.69 8.48 0.16
C LEU A 355 1.48 7.62 0.49
N HIS A 356 0.29 8.15 0.22
CA HIS A 356 -0.97 7.40 0.27
C HIS A 356 -1.54 7.30 -1.14
N THR A 357 -1.94 6.10 -1.54
CA THR A 357 -2.57 5.86 -2.86
C THR A 357 -3.87 5.11 -2.72
N ASP A 358 -4.86 5.42 -3.53
CA ASP A 358 -6.14 4.74 -3.55
C ASP A 358 -6.09 3.43 -4.37
N ARG A 359 -7.27 2.88 -4.69
CA ARG A 359 -7.39 1.59 -5.39
C ARG A 359 -7.08 1.62 -6.88
N SER A 360 -6.91 2.79 -7.48
CA SER A 360 -6.88 2.98 -8.93
C SER A 360 -5.99 4.16 -9.36
N THR A 361 -5.77 4.28 -10.67
CA THR A 361 -5.10 5.44 -11.28
C THR A 361 -3.69 5.74 -10.75
N THR A 362 -2.68 5.07 -11.31
CA THR A 362 -1.28 5.35 -10.94
C THR A 362 -0.58 6.23 -11.97
N ARG A 363 0.41 6.99 -11.50
CA ARG A 363 1.30 7.86 -12.30
C ARG A 363 2.76 7.54 -11.99
N ARG A 364 3.71 8.28 -12.56
CA ARG A 364 5.16 7.99 -12.43
C ARG A 364 5.68 8.11 -11.00
N GLY A 365 5.01 8.88 -10.13
CA GLY A 365 5.37 9.04 -8.73
C GLY A 365 6.20 10.29 -8.47
N PHE A 366 7.15 10.22 -7.54
CA PHE A 366 7.93 11.38 -7.12
C PHE A 366 9.41 11.05 -6.91
N SER A 367 10.24 12.09 -6.95
CA SER A 367 11.64 12.03 -6.52
C SER A 367 11.97 13.25 -5.67
N VAL A 368 12.64 13.04 -4.54
CA VAL A 368 13.02 14.09 -3.60
C VAL A 368 14.50 14.02 -3.23
N ALA A 369 15.07 15.17 -2.91
CA ALA A 369 16.37 15.28 -2.25
C ALA A 369 16.22 16.06 -0.94
N TYR A 370 17.05 15.77 0.05
CA TYR A 370 17.02 16.48 1.31
C TYR A 370 18.43 16.82 1.80
N ILE A 371 18.52 17.88 2.59
CA ILE A 371 19.73 18.27 3.31
C ILE A 371 19.40 18.63 4.76
N GLY A 372 20.36 18.42 5.65
CA GLY A 372 20.37 18.86 7.03
C GLY A 372 21.09 20.18 7.17
N GLY A 373 20.42 21.20 7.70
CA GLY A 373 21.02 22.47 8.07
C GLY A 373 21.08 22.59 9.60
N GLN A 374 22.22 23.00 10.15
CA GLN A 374 22.34 23.23 11.58
C GLN A 374 21.67 24.57 11.96
N LEU A 375 20.81 24.53 12.98
CA LEU A 375 20.14 25.71 13.53
C LEU A 375 21.17 26.78 13.92
N GLY A 376 21.00 27.99 13.39
CA GLY A 376 21.85 29.14 13.72
C GLY A 376 23.06 29.38 12.80
N VAL A 377 23.32 28.51 11.81
CA VAL A 377 24.41 28.73 10.83
C VAL A 377 23.83 29.27 9.52
N ARG A 378 24.02 30.56 9.24
CA ARG A 378 23.71 31.15 7.92
C ARG A 378 24.73 30.68 6.90
N VAL A 379 24.32 29.76 6.01
CA VAL A 379 25.11 29.41 4.82
C VAL A 379 24.98 30.56 3.82
N TRP A 380 26.03 31.36 3.68
CA TRP A 380 26.14 32.31 2.58
C TRP A 380 26.55 31.56 1.32
N VAL A 381 25.66 31.49 0.33
CA VAL A 381 26.03 31.07 -1.02
C VAL A 381 26.77 32.23 -1.67
N CYS A 382 28.11 32.18 -1.69
CA CYS A 382 28.90 33.13 -2.47
C CYS A 382 28.66 32.86 -3.96
N CYS A 383 27.80 33.66 -4.59
CA CYS A 383 27.79 33.82 -6.04
C CYS A 383 29.15 34.39 -6.47
N TRP A 384 29.97 33.59 -7.16
CA TRP A 384 31.13 34.11 -7.87
C TRP A 384 30.67 35.04 -8.98
N GLY A 385 30.62 36.34 -8.69
CA GLY A 385 30.55 37.37 -9.70
C GLY A 385 31.81 37.33 -10.57
N ARG A 386 31.64 37.39 -11.89
CA ARG A 386 32.72 37.50 -12.87
C ARG A 386 33.66 38.66 -12.51
N ALA A 387 34.83 38.36 -11.97
CA ALA A 387 35.97 39.27 -11.96
C ALA A 387 36.77 39.06 -13.27
N ARG A 388 37.07 40.17 -13.93
CA ARG A 388 37.81 40.24 -15.20
C ARG A 388 39.17 39.54 -15.10
N LEU A 389 39.52 38.78 -16.14
CA LEU A 389 40.84 38.21 -16.34
C LEU A 389 41.91 39.32 -16.39
N GLY A 390 42.72 39.40 -15.33
CA GLY A 390 44.05 39.99 -15.34
C GLY A 390 45.07 38.85 -15.36
N SER A 391 45.89 38.83 -16.41
CA SER A 391 46.90 37.81 -16.71
C SER A 391 47.94 37.68 -15.60
N PHE A 392 48.14 36.50 -15.03
CA PHE A 392 49.41 36.08 -14.44
C PHE A 392 49.61 34.56 -14.57
N ALA A 393 50.88 34.21 -14.76
CA ALA A 393 51.39 32.99 -15.36
C ALA A 393 51.08 31.70 -14.60
N ALA A 394 51.02 30.60 -15.36
CA ALA A 394 50.88 29.24 -14.86
C ALA A 394 52.17 28.78 -14.14
N SER A 395 52.02 28.29 -12.91
CA SER A 395 52.92 27.31 -12.34
C SER A 395 52.10 26.21 -11.66
N SER A 396 52.40 24.99 -12.07
CA SER A 396 51.78 23.73 -11.67
C SER A 396 52.11 23.37 -10.23
N LEU A 397 51.09 23.19 -9.38
CA LEU A 397 51.13 22.36 -8.16
C LEU A 397 49.70 21.95 -7.80
N HIS A 398 49.52 20.66 -7.48
CA HIS A 398 48.26 19.97 -7.17
C HIS A 398 47.38 20.67 -6.11
N PRO A 399 46.03 20.67 -6.25
CA PRO A 399 45.14 21.03 -5.16
C PRO A 399 44.74 19.78 -4.35
N THR A 400 45.18 19.74 -3.09
CA THR A 400 44.51 19.01 -2.01
C THR A 400 43.42 19.91 -1.41
N PRO A 401 42.18 19.43 -1.19
CA PRO A 401 41.16 20.23 -0.51
C PRO A 401 41.41 20.23 1.00
N GLY A 402 41.95 21.33 1.53
CA GLY A 402 42.02 21.61 2.97
C GLY A 402 40.90 22.58 3.39
N ILE A 403 40.17 22.23 4.44
CA ILE A 403 39.13 23.07 5.06
C ILE A 403 39.84 24.03 6.03
N PHE A 404 39.69 25.34 5.82
CA PHE A 404 40.11 26.37 6.78
C PHE A 404 38.97 26.68 7.76
N PHE A 405 39.22 26.49 9.06
CA PHE A 405 38.39 27.03 10.14
C PHE A 405 38.94 28.40 10.54
N GLY A 406 38.19 29.47 10.29
CA GLY A 406 38.44 30.79 10.86
C GLY A 406 37.68 30.94 12.18
N HIS A 407 38.39 31.01 13.30
CA HIS A 407 37.84 31.50 14.56
C HIS A 407 37.89 33.03 14.55
N SER A 408 36.74 33.69 14.63
CA SER A 408 36.64 35.10 14.98
C SER A 408 36.66 35.24 16.50
N THR A 409 37.73 35.82 17.04
CA THR A 409 37.75 36.37 18.40
C THR A 409 37.11 37.76 18.37
N GLU A 410 36.00 37.96 19.07
CA GLU A 410 35.52 39.30 19.43
C GLU A 410 36.18 39.76 20.74
N SER A 411 36.54 41.03 20.75
CA SER A 411 37.17 41.79 21.84
C SER A 411 36.14 42.49 22.71
#